data_AF-A0A8S9WGS0-F1
#
_entry.id   AF-A0A8S9WGS0-F1
#
_cell.length_a   1.000
_cell.length_b   1.000
_cell.length_c   1.000
_cell.angle_alpha   90.00
_cell.angle_beta   90.00
_cell.angle_gamma   90.00
#
_symmetry.space_group_name_H-M   'P 1'
#
loop_
_entity.id
_entity.type
_entity.pdbx_description
1 polymer ?
#
loop_
_entity_poly.entity_id
_entity_poly.type
_entity_poly.pdbx_seq_one_letter_code
_entity_poly.pdbx_strand_id
1 'polypeptide(L)'
;MTTLGVLIHGPEVIDEGETGEALANLRKAGFEVEAALGGITGKTAVIDAGLQHTIDISKDMKPSEVLKYFLKRDLVFIVLVNHAKTETSGFMLGEGILRNFIDSGGATENLSFVQLEYRSRIIIRWRVNAEDEAIFKAITGLFTEFEVREPYKLESRCKKESNMVYRELKGVHPGEKIVVDGVIVGMASRGDNVTLVAREGQLVDIQGGTLIQHNLVKLPHLDLENELIKTASVIRRTKPKVIGDGSRKGTGKKVACFFYTVEPLFPKIEAQDADIAVAVTIGDDTTCIAGDILKRFGIRMIGITDGDADGLIDGIKSGALDEYAKFMPAGSMIIRLKPERDDIVGEKIKAEIFMGGEELELDGDVETHFEDLKLRILAIAKADIIGVLSSSVSGKDDLTGLQRL
;
A
#
# COMPACT_ATOMS: atom_id res chain seq x y z
N MET A 1 -35.24 -4.28 1.39
CA MET A 1 -34.04 -4.77 0.67
C MET A 1 -32.88 -4.51 1.60
N THR A 2 -32.07 -5.52 1.94
CA THR A 2 -30.98 -5.37 2.91
C THR A 2 -29.73 -4.88 2.18
N THR A 3 -29.09 -3.83 2.71
CA THR A 3 -27.84 -3.30 2.17
C THR A 3 -26.65 -3.89 2.92
N LEU A 4 -25.68 -4.41 2.19
CA LEU A 4 -24.44 -4.98 2.73
C LEU A 4 -23.27 -4.02 2.49
N GLY A 5 -22.42 -3.84 3.50
CA GLY A 5 -21.10 -3.23 3.30
C GLY A 5 -20.14 -4.27 2.73
N VAL A 6 -19.44 -3.97 1.64
CA VAL A 6 -18.45 -4.87 1.05
C VAL A 6 -17.07 -4.24 1.17
N LEU A 7 -16.25 -4.76 2.08
CA LEU A 7 -14.87 -4.33 2.25
C LEU A 7 -13.98 -5.14 1.32
N ILE A 8 -13.35 -4.49 0.34
CA ILE A 8 -12.36 -5.11 -0.55
C ILE A 8 -10.96 -4.89 0.02
N HIS A 9 -10.15 -5.95 0.05
CA HIS A 9 -8.76 -5.85 0.49
C HIS A 9 -7.77 -6.45 -0.52
N GLY A 10 -6.73 -5.67 -0.81
CA GLY A 10 -5.61 -6.07 -1.65
C GLY A 10 -5.91 -6.03 -3.16
N PRO A 11 -4.86 -5.98 -3.99
CA PRO A 11 -5.00 -5.98 -5.43
C PRO A 11 -5.37 -7.37 -6.00
N GLU A 12 -5.00 -8.47 -5.34
CA GLU A 12 -5.16 -9.82 -5.89
C GLU A 12 -6.63 -10.18 -6.16
N VAL A 13 -7.52 -9.86 -5.23
CA VAL A 13 -8.97 -10.11 -5.35
C VAL A 13 -9.65 -9.28 -6.45
N ILE A 14 -8.98 -8.21 -6.91
CA ILE A 14 -9.45 -7.39 -8.03
C ILE A 14 -8.92 -7.95 -9.34
N ASP A 15 -7.61 -8.22 -9.42
CA ASP A 15 -6.94 -8.67 -10.64
C ASP A 15 -7.47 -10.03 -11.14
N GLU A 16 -7.78 -10.93 -10.20
CA GLU A 16 -8.35 -12.23 -10.51
C GLU A 16 -9.83 -12.16 -10.93
N GLY A 17 -10.49 -11.01 -10.75
CA GLY A 17 -11.91 -10.78 -11.09
C GLY A 17 -12.90 -11.22 -10.02
N GLU A 18 -12.41 -11.70 -8.88
CA GLU A 18 -13.17 -12.24 -7.75
C GLU A 18 -14.06 -11.18 -7.08
N THR A 19 -13.61 -9.93 -7.06
CA THR A 19 -14.43 -8.80 -6.58
C THR A 19 -15.70 -8.64 -7.43
N GLY A 20 -15.58 -8.76 -8.76
CA GLY A 20 -16.73 -8.70 -9.67
C GLY A 20 -17.70 -9.85 -9.46
N GLU A 21 -17.17 -11.07 -9.30
CA GLU A 21 -17.93 -12.27 -8.97
C GLU A 21 -18.71 -12.10 -7.64
N ALA A 22 -18.03 -11.66 -6.58
CA ALA A 22 -18.63 -11.44 -5.27
C ALA A 22 -19.81 -10.47 -5.34
N LEU A 23 -19.59 -9.28 -5.93
CA LEU A 23 -20.60 -8.24 -6.03
C LEU A 23 -21.78 -8.67 -6.91
N ALA A 24 -21.52 -9.38 -8.01
CA ALA A 24 -22.58 -9.89 -8.88
C ALA A 24 -23.45 -10.94 -8.17
N ASN A 25 -22.84 -11.88 -7.46
CA ASN A 25 -23.55 -12.93 -6.72
C ASN A 25 -24.42 -12.34 -5.60
N LEU A 26 -23.88 -11.39 -4.82
CA LEU A 26 -24.64 -10.71 -3.77
C LEU A 26 -25.84 -9.94 -4.33
N ARG A 27 -25.65 -9.17 -5.42
CA ARG A 27 -26.76 -8.45 -6.07
C ARG A 27 -27.81 -9.38 -6.66
N LYS A 28 -27.40 -10.50 -7.28
CA LYS A 28 -28.32 -11.51 -7.82
C LYS A 28 -29.20 -12.14 -6.73
N ALA A 29 -28.72 -12.20 -5.50
CA ALA A 29 -29.46 -12.68 -4.34
C ALA A 29 -30.45 -11.64 -3.76
N GLY A 30 -30.51 -10.43 -4.32
CA GLY A 30 -31.41 -9.37 -3.89
C GLY A 30 -30.84 -8.44 -2.81
N PHE A 31 -29.52 -8.48 -2.55
CA PHE A 31 -28.86 -7.52 -1.68
C PHE A 31 -28.49 -6.25 -2.45
N GLU A 32 -28.68 -5.10 -1.80
CA GLU A 32 -27.98 -3.87 -2.18
C GLU A 32 -26.56 -3.93 -1.62
N VAL A 33 -25.57 -3.37 -2.34
CA VAL A 33 -24.16 -3.44 -1.92
C VAL A 33 -23.48 -2.08 -2.02
N GLU A 34 -22.84 -1.68 -0.93
CA GLU A 34 -21.93 -0.54 -0.89
C GLU A 34 -20.50 -1.06 -0.71
N ALA A 35 -19.67 -0.92 -1.74
CA ALA A 35 -18.29 -1.42 -1.70
C ALA A 35 -17.31 -0.28 -1.44
N ALA A 36 -16.31 -0.54 -0.59
CA ALA A 36 -15.21 0.37 -0.32
C ALA A 36 -13.92 -0.43 -0.11
N LEU A 37 -12.78 0.21 -0.36
CA LEU A 37 -11.47 -0.45 -0.30
C LEU A 37 -10.53 0.24 0.67
N GLY A 38 -9.74 -0.56 1.40
CA GLY A 38 -8.67 -0.08 2.27
C GLY A 38 -7.27 -0.39 1.73
N GLY A 39 -6.41 0.62 1.63
CA GLY A 39 -4.99 0.49 1.22
C GLY A 39 -4.65 0.92 -0.20
N ILE A 40 -3.43 1.46 -0.36
CA ILE A 40 -2.91 2.12 -1.58
C ILE A 40 -2.87 1.17 -2.78
N THR A 41 -2.34 -0.04 -2.61
CA THR A 41 -2.15 -0.96 -3.74
C THR A 41 -3.45 -1.50 -4.31
N GLY A 42 -4.45 -1.72 -3.45
CA GLY A 42 -5.80 -2.05 -3.87
C GLY A 42 -6.43 -0.94 -4.71
N LYS A 43 -6.21 0.35 -4.35
CA LYS A 43 -6.74 1.48 -5.12
C LYS A 43 -6.18 1.49 -6.53
N THR A 44 -4.88 1.24 -6.67
CA THR A 44 -4.23 1.08 -7.98
C THR A 44 -4.89 -0.03 -8.81
N ALA A 45 -5.21 -1.17 -8.20
CA ALA A 45 -5.92 -2.25 -8.89
C ALA A 45 -7.37 -1.90 -9.27
N VAL A 46 -8.08 -1.12 -8.45
CA VAL A 46 -9.42 -0.60 -8.79
C VAL A 46 -9.37 0.30 -10.01
N ILE A 47 -8.37 1.18 -10.11
CA ILE A 47 -8.14 2.05 -11.26
C ILE A 47 -7.84 1.20 -12.50
N ASP A 48 -6.93 0.23 -12.38
CA ASP A 48 -6.59 -0.69 -13.47
C ASP A 48 -7.80 -1.44 -14.03
N ALA A 49 -8.68 -1.90 -13.14
CA ALA A 49 -9.88 -2.63 -13.50
C ALA A 49 -11.06 -1.72 -13.92
N GLY A 50 -10.92 -0.39 -13.86
CA GLY A 50 -12.01 0.54 -14.16
C GLY A 50 -13.18 0.47 -13.17
N LEU A 51 -12.95 -0.02 -11.94
CA LEU A 51 -14.00 -0.28 -10.94
C LEU A 51 -14.30 0.92 -10.03
N GLN A 52 -13.79 2.11 -10.34
CA GLN A 52 -13.93 3.33 -9.52
C GLN A 52 -15.39 3.77 -9.32
N HIS A 53 -16.30 3.38 -10.22
CA HIS A 53 -17.74 3.64 -10.13
C HIS A 53 -18.49 2.59 -9.30
N THR A 54 -17.83 1.48 -8.97
CA THR A 54 -18.39 0.34 -8.23
C THR A 54 -17.84 0.27 -6.80
N ILE A 55 -16.58 0.67 -6.59
CA ILE A 55 -15.87 0.59 -5.31
C ILE A 55 -15.44 2.01 -4.90
N ASP A 56 -15.89 2.46 -3.73
CA ASP A 56 -15.49 3.74 -3.16
C ASP A 56 -14.02 3.69 -2.74
N ILE A 57 -13.19 4.40 -3.52
CA ILE A 57 -11.76 4.62 -3.25
C ILE A 57 -11.44 6.07 -2.92
N SER A 58 -12.47 6.92 -2.74
CA SER A 58 -12.32 8.38 -2.57
C SER A 58 -11.69 8.81 -1.25
N LYS A 59 -11.48 7.87 -0.33
CA LYS A 59 -10.90 8.09 0.98
C LYS A 59 -9.68 7.21 1.15
N ASP A 60 -8.66 7.74 1.81
CA ASP A 60 -7.50 6.94 2.20
C ASP A 60 -7.73 6.36 3.59
N MET A 61 -8.31 5.16 3.61
CA MET A 61 -8.69 4.46 4.82
C MET A 61 -7.93 3.14 4.93
N LYS A 62 -7.52 2.79 6.15
CA LYS A 62 -7.15 1.44 6.54
C LYS A 62 -8.41 0.55 6.52
N PRO A 63 -8.29 -0.78 6.32
CA PRO A 63 -9.46 -1.65 6.30
C PRO A 63 -10.34 -1.59 7.56
N SER A 64 -9.75 -1.42 8.75
CA SER A 64 -10.51 -1.22 10.00
C SER A 64 -11.26 0.12 10.05
N GLU A 65 -10.78 1.14 9.36
CA GLU A 65 -11.47 2.44 9.23
C GLU A 65 -12.63 2.34 8.24
N VAL A 66 -12.55 1.46 7.24
CA VAL A 66 -13.68 1.15 6.36
C VAL A 66 -14.84 0.52 7.17
N LEU A 67 -14.55 -0.38 8.11
CA LEU A 67 -15.57 -0.91 9.04
C LEU A 67 -16.28 0.22 9.81
N LYS A 68 -15.52 1.16 10.38
CA LYS A 68 -16.09 2.33 11.07
C LYS A 68 -16.92 3.20 10.14
N TYR A 69 -16.44 3.40 8.90
CA TYR A 69 -17.13 4.18 7.90
C TYR A 69 -18.49 3.58 7.52
N PHE A 70 -18.55 2.26 7.34
CA PHE A 70 -19.80 1.54 7.08
C PHE A 70 -20.77 1.62 8.26
N LEU A 71 -20.31 1.39 9.50
CA LEU A 71 -21.19 1.46 10.68
C LEU A 71 -21.75 2.86 10.92
N LYS A 72 -20.98 3.92 10.64
CA LYS A 72 -21.49 5.32 10.70
C LYS A 72 -22.61 5.61 9.70
N ARG A 73 -22.83 4.72 8.74
CA ARG A 73 -23.87 4.79 7.70
C ARG A 73 -24.92 3.69 7.87
N ASP A 74 -24.99 3.08 9.05
CA ASP A 74 -25.93 2.00 9.39
C ASP A 74 -25.76 0.71 8.55
N LEU A 75 -24.58 0.52 7.92
CA LEU A 75 -24.22 -0.72 7.24
C LEU A 75 -23.59 -1.69 8.24
N VAL A 76 -24.45 -2.48 8.86
CA VAL A 76 -24.11 -3.33 10.01
C VAL A 76 -23.64 -4.75 9.65
N PHE A 77 -24.04 -5.24 8.47
CA PHE A 77 -23.55 -6.51 7.92
C PHE A 77 -22.45 -6.24 6.88
N ILE A 78 -21.21 -6.56 7.23
CA ILE A 78 -20.03 -6.29 6.41
C ILE A 78 -19.39 -7.60 5.94
N VAL A 79 -19.18 -7.69 4.63
CA VAL A 79 -18.47 -8.79 3.96
C VAL A 79 -17.09 -8.31 3.53
N LEU A 80 -16.04 -8.83 4.17
CA LEU A 80 -14.66 -8.71 3.69
C LEU A 80 -14.47 -9.66 2.51
N VAL A 81 -14.02 -9.15 1.37
CA VAL A 81 -13.65 -9.95 0.19
C VAL A 81 -12.14 -9.86 0.03
N ASN A 82 -11.47 -11.01 0.12
CA ASN A 82 -10.01 -11.07 0.17
C ASN A 82 -9.47 -12.26 -0.63
N HIS A 83 -8.24 -12.10 -1.12
CA HIS A 83 -7.43 -13.16 -1.70
C HIS A 83 -6.05 -13.16 -1.03
N ALA A 84 -5.92 -13.95 0.02
CA ALA A 84 -4.69 -14.06 0.78
C ALA A 84 -3.62 -14.88 0.05
N LYS A 85 -2.39 -14.87 0.57
CA LYS A 85 -1.31 -15.78 0.09
C LYS A 85 -1.54 -17.22 0.55
N THR A 86 -2.03 -17.37 1.78
CA THR A 86 -2.33 -18.64 2.45
C THR A 86 -3.60 -18.50 3.28
N GLU A 87 -4.21 -19.63 3.63
CA GLU A 87 -5.33 -19.67 4.58
C GLU A 87 -4.99 -18.92 5.88
N THR A 88 -3.84 -19.24 6.49
CA THR A 88 -3.37 -18.61 7.73
C THR A 88 -3.29 -17.09 7.59
N SER A 89 -2.73 -16.58 6.51
CA SER A 89 -2.65 -15.13 6.29
C SER A 89 -4.03 -14.48 6.08
N GLY A 90 -4.98 -15.22 5.49
CA GLY A 90 -6.38 -14.80 5.36
C GLY A 90 -7.07 -14.65 6.72
N PHE A 91 -6.89 -15.62 7.61
CA PHE A 91 -7.34 -15.51 9.00
C PHE A 91 -6.68 -14.34 9.73
N MET A 92 -5.35 -14.21 9.63
CA MET A 92 -4.61 -13.14 10.32
C MET A 92 -5.04 -11.74 9.88
N LEU A 93 -5.43 -11.57 8.61
CA LEU A 93 -5.96 -10.32 8.09
C LEU A 93 -7.31 -9.99 8.74
N GLY A 94 -8.31 -10.86 8.59
CA GLY A 94 -9.67 -10.61 9.12
C GLY A 94 -9.66 -10.37 10.63
N GLU A 95 -8.87 -11.17 11.36
CA GLU A 95 -8.65 -11.01 12.80
C GLU A 95 -8.02 -9.66 13.14
N GLY A 96 -6.99 -9.26 12.38
CA GLY A 96 -6.29 -7.99 12.59
C GLY A 96 -7.18 -6.78 12.31
N ILE A 97 -8.03 -6.86 11.28
CA ILE A 97 -9.01 -5.82 10.95
C ILE A 97 -10.01 -5.66 12.09
N LEU A 98 -10.59 -6.76 12.57
CA LEU A 98 -11.58 -6.73 13.65
C LEU A 98 -10.97 -6.26 14.97
N ARG A 99 -9.77 -6.73 15.31
CA ARG A 99 -9.03 -6.30 16.50
C ARG A 99 -8.73 -4.81 16.47
N ASN A 100 -8.12 -4.33 15.39
CA ASN A 100 -7.81 -2.91 15.24
C ASN A 100 -9.07 -2.04 15.27
N PHE A 101 -10.19 -2.55 14.73
CA PHE A 101 -11.49 -1.88 14.82
C PHE A 101 -11.95 -1.73 16.29
N ILE A 102 -11.89 -2.81 17.08
CA ILE A 102 -12.26 -2.83 18.51
C ILE A 102 -11.33 -1.91 19.33
N ASP A 103 -10.02 -2.08 19.19
CA ASP A 103 -9.02 -1.37 20.00
C ASP A 103 -9.06 0.15 19.77
N SER A 104 -9.49 0.56 18.57
CA SER A 104 -9.68 1.96 18.23
C SER A 104 -11.10 2.49 18.55
N GLY A 105 -11.84 1.80 19.43
CA GLY A 105 -13.14 2.22 19.96
C GLY A 105 -14.35 1.86 19.09
N GLY A 106 -14.22 0.89 18.19
CA GLY A 106 -15.31 0.42 17.34
C GLY A 106 -16.36 -0.36 18.12
N ALA A 107 -17.62 0.06 18.02
CA ALA A 107 -18.77 -0.64 18.59
C ALA A 107 -19.05 -1.95 17.84
N THR A 108 -19.12 -3.07 18.56
CA THR A 108 -19.33 -4.39 17.94
C THR A 108 -20.73 -4.96 18.16
N GLU A 109 -21.55 -4.30 18.99
CA GLU A 109 -22.87 -4.78 19.40
C GLU A 109 -23.75 -5.13 18.20
N ASN A 110 -23.75 -4.24 17.21
CA ASN A 110 -24.55 -4.38 16.00
C ASN A 110 -23.74 -4.92 14.81
N LEU A 111 -22.45 -5.20 14.96
CA LEU A 111 -21.59 -5.57 13.83
C LEU A 111 -21.70 -7.07 13.53
N SER A 112 -22.15 -7.39 12.31
CA SER A 112 -21.91 -8.69 11.68
C SER A 112 -20.76 -8.56 10.66
N PHE A 113 -19.71 -9.35 10.84
CA PHE A 113 -18.51 -9.34 10.02
C PHE A 113 -18.21 -10.76 9.52
N VAL A 114 -18.17 -10.92 8.20
CA VAL A 114 -17.91 -12.19 7.51
C VAL A 114 -16.81 -11.96 6.49
N GLN A 115 -15.97 -12.96 6.24
CA GLN A 115 -14.94 -12.89 5.21
C GLN A 115 -15.13 -13.98 4.16
N LEU A 116 -15.14 -13.57 2.89
CA LEU A 116 -14.95 -14.44 1.73
C LEU A 116 -13.46 -14.48 1.42
N GLU A 117 -12.81 -15.59 1.75
CA GLU A 117 -11.41 -15.84 1.43
C GLU A 117 -11.31 -16.69 0.17
N TYR A 118 -11.06 -16.04 -0.96
CA TYR A 118 -11.10 -16.66 -2.28
C TYR A 118 -9.95 -17.64 -2.51
N ARG A 119 -8.76 -17.36 -1.95
CA ARG A 119 -7.59 -18.23 -2.19
C ARG A 119 -7.83 -19.64 -1.68
N SER A 120 -8.36 -19.75 -0.47
CA SER A 120 -8.63 -21.03 0.19
C SER A 120 -10.06 -21.53 -0.03
N ARG A 121 -10.92 -20.73 -0.70
CA ARG A 121 -12.35 -20.99 -0.87
C ARG A 121 -13.01 -21.29 0.49
N ILE A 122 -12.87 -20.35 1.42
CA ILE A 122 -13.52 -20.45 2.74
C ILE A 122 -14.31 -19.20 3.09
N ILE A 123 -15.37 -19.37 3.89
CA ILE A 123 -16.14 -18.29 4.48
C ILE A 123 -15.83 -18.27 5.98
N ILE A 124 -15.18 -17.22 6.47
CA ILE A 124 -14.85 -17.08 7.89
C ILE A 124 -15.94 -16.28 8.59
N ARG A 125 -16.59 -16.90 9.56
CA ARG A 125 -17.68 -16.32 10.35
C ARG A 125 -17.14 -15.55 11.56
N TRP A 126 -16.46 -14.42 11.34
CA TRP A 126 -15.85 -13.66 12.44
C TRP A 126 -16.84 -13.27 13.54
N ARG A 127 -17.98 -12.73 13.14
CA ARG A 127 -19.10 -12.42 14.03
C ARG A 127 -20.37 -12.31 13.20
N VAL A 128 -21.43 -12.98 13.62
CA VAL A 128 -22.76 -12.81 13.01
C VAL A 128 -23.76 -12.77 14.15
N ASN A 129 -24.49 -11.66 14.23
CA ASN A 129 -25.55 -11.49 15.22
C ASN A 129 -26.75 -12.40 14.90
N ALA A 130 -27.58 -12.70 15.90
CA ALA A 130 -28.68 -13.65 15.75
C ALA A 130 -29.72 -13.22 14.70
N GLU A 131 -29.98 -11.91 14.61
CA GLU A 131 -30.86 -11.29 13.62
C GLU A 131 -30.34 -11.41 12.17
N ASP A 132 -29.03 -11.61 12.01
CA ASP A 132 -28.34 -11.63 10.72
C ASP A 132 -28.06 -13.05 10.18
N GLU A 133 -28.48 -14.09 10.91
CA GLU A 133 -28.28 -15.50 10.51
C GLU A 133 -28.89 -15.85 9.15
N ALA A 134 -30.04 -15.25 8.83
CA ALA A 134 -30.67 -15.45 7.53
C ALA A 134 -29.82 -14.89 6.39
N ILE A 135 -29.14 -13.75 6.61
CA ILE A 135 -28.23 -13.13 5.65
C ILE A 135 -26.98 -14.01 5.50
N PHE A 136 -26.39 -14.45 6.60
CA PHE A 136 -25.24 -15.35 6.56
C PHE A 136 -25.55 -16.65 5.81
N LYS A 137 -26.70 -17.28 6.09
CA LYS A 137 -27.15 -18.49 5.38
C LYS A 137 -27.40 -18.24 3.89
N ALA A 138 -27.90 -17.07 3.52
CA ALA A 138 -28.05 -16.69 2.12
C ALA A 138 -26.69 -16.58 1.44
N ILE A 139 -25.71 -15.92 2.08
CA ILE A 139 -24.34 -15.79 1.56
C ILE A 139 -23.68 -17.17 1.40
N THR A 140 -23.74 -18.05 2.41
CA THR A 140 -23.17 -19.40 2.28
C THR A 140 -23.86 -20.23 1.20
N GLY A 141 -25.16 -20.01 0.96
CA GLY A 141 -25.91 -20.60 -0.14
C GLY A 141 -25.56 -20.04 -1.53
N LEU A 142 -24.92 -18.87 -1.63
CA LEU A 142 -24.43 -18.31 -2.90
C LEU A 142 -23.03 -18.82 -3.26
N PHE A 143 -22.21 -19.04 -2.24
CA PHE A 143 -20.82 -19.48 -2.37
C PHE A 143 -20.69 -20.94 -1.88
N THR A 144 -21.48 -21.83 -2.46
CA THR A 144 -21.59 -23.24 -2.01
C THR A 144 -20.29 -24.04 -2.14
N GLU A 145 -19.40 -23.59 -3.01
CA GLU A 145 -18.05 -24.10 -3.21
C GLU A 145 -17.06 -23.63 -2.14
N PHE A 146 -17.45 -22.71 -1.26
CA PHE A 146 -16.65 -22.26 -0.14
C PHE A 146 -17.01 -23.02 1.13
N GLU A 147 -15.99 -23.45 1.86
CA GLU A 147 -16.19 -24.12 3.14
C GLU A 147 -16.33 -23.10 4.29
N VAL A 148 -17.34 -23.27 5.14
CA VAL A 148 -17.51 -22.39 6.30
C VAL A 148 -16.47 -22.74 7.38
N ARG A 149 -15.86 -21.71 7.94
CA ARG A 149 -14.87 -21.79 9.02
C ARG A 149 -15.27 -20.87 10.16
N GLU A 150 -15.15 -21.40 11.37
CA GLU A 150 -15.23 -20.59 12.58
C GLU A 150 -13.89 -19.86 12.79
N PRO A 151 -13.92 -18.62 13.31
CA PRO A 151 -12.72 -17.85 13.58
C PRO A 151 -11.90 -18.51 14.69
N TYR A 152 -10.59 -18.33 14.65
CA TYR A 152 -9.75 -18.63 15.81
C TYR A 152 -10.14 -17.72 16.97
N LYS A 153 -9.90 -18.18 18.20
CA LYS A 153 -10.01 -17.29 19.36
C LYS A 153 -9.08 -16.11 19.18
N LEU A 154 -9.56 -14.91 19.51
CA LEU A 154 -8.76 -13.69 19.57
C LEU A 154 -7.76 -13.80 20.73
N GLU A 155 -6.63 -14.48 20.49
CA GLU A 155 -5.54 -14.59 21.45
C GLU A 155 -4.57 -13.42 21.27
N SER A 156 -3.92 -12.97 22.35
CA SER A 156 -2.88 -11.97 22.19
C SER A 156 -1.79 -12.53 21.29
N ARG A 157 -1.43 -11.77 20.25
CA ARG A 157 -0.30 -12.09 19.37
C ARG A 157 1.03 -11.71 20.02
N CYS A 158 0.95 -11.03 21.17
CA CYS A 158 2.09 -10.53 21.91
C CYS A 158 2.27 -11.29 23.22
N LYS A 159 3.50 -11.73 23.47
CA LYS A 159 3.95 -12.21 24.77
C LYS A 159 4.87 -11.17 25.38
N LYS A 160 4.61 -10.76 26.62
CA LYS A 160 5.46 -9.84 27.37
C LYS A 160 6.23 -10.62 28.43
N GLU A 161 7.56 -10.52 28.42
CA GLU A 161 8.43 -11.15 29.41
C GLU A 161 9.46 -10.13 29.90
N SER A 162 9.36 -9.71 31.17
CA SER A 162 10.23 -8.67 31.74
C SER A 162 10.23 -7.38 30.91
N ASN A 163 11.35 -6.99 30.28
CA ASN A 163 11.47 -5.82 29.41
C ASN A 163 11.41 -6.16 27.91
N MET A 164 11.04 -7.40 27.57
CA MET A 164 10.91 -7.90 26.20
C MET A 164 9.44 -8.05 25.79
N VAL A 165 9.13 -7.70 24.56
CA VAL A 165 7.85 -7.94 23.89
C VAL A 165 8.11 -8.80 22.65
N TYR A 166 7.40 -9.90 22.54
CA TYR A 166 7.48 -10.83 21.41
C TYR A 166 6.16 -10.79 20.65
N ARG A 167 6.18 -10.44 19.36
CA ARG A 167 5.00 -10.50 18.49
C ARG A 167 5.17 -11.57 17.42
N GLU A 168 4.31 -12.59 17.46
CA GLU A 168 4.31 -13.65 16.46
C GLU A 168 3.56 -13.19 15.18
N LEU A 169 4.20 -13.41 14.04
CA LEU A 169 3.65 -13.24 12.70
C LEU A 169 3.44 -14.63 12.11
N LYS A 170 2.23 -14.90 11.61
CA LYS A 170 1.84 -16.21 11.05
C LYS A 170 1.49 -16.11 9.57
N GLY A 171 1.68 -17.21 8.85
CA GLY A 171 1.42 -17.29 7.41
C GLY A 171 2.43 -16.48 6.58
N VAL A 172 3.65 -16.35 7.07
CA VAL A 172 4.77 -15.67 6.41
C VAL A 172 5.47 -16.66 5.49
N HIS A 173 6.01 -16.25 4.36
CA HIS A 173 6.83 -17.10 3.50
C HIS A 173 8.31 -16.69 3.57
N PRO A 174 9.24 -17.65 3.45
CA PRO A 174 10.66 -17.33 3.28
C PRO A 174 10.89 -16.36 2.12
N GLY A 175 11.72 -15.35 2.36
CA GLY A 175 12.03 -14.27 1.41
C GLY A 175 11.07 -13.09 1.45
N GLU A 176 9.97 -13.14 2.23
CA GLU A 176 9.12 -11.96 2.43
C GLU A 176 9.80 -10.93 3.32
N LYS A 177 9.68 -9.66 2.93
CA LYS A 177 10.09 -8.52 3.74
C LYS A 177 9.08 -8.32 4.86
N ILE A 178 9.60 -7.91 6.01
CA ILE A 178 8.82 -7.59 7.19
C ILE A 178 8.81 -6.06 7.31
N VAL A 179 7.62 -5.49 7.26
CA VAL A 179 7.41 -4.04 7.27
C VAL A 179 6.69 -3.68 8.56
N VAL A 180 7.27 -2.77 9.35
CA VAL A 180 6.69 -2.22 10.58
C VAL A 180 6.47 -0.73 10.36
N ASP A 181 5.21 -0.29 10.39
CA ASP A 181 4.79 1.11 10.17
C ASP A 181 5.42 1.78 8.95
N GLY A 182 5.54 1.01 7.86
CA GLY A 182 6.09 1.47 6.59
C GLY A 182 7.60 1.26 6.42
N VAL A 183 8.33 0.89 7.48
CA VAL A 183 9.78 0.63 7.43
C VAL A 183 10.06 -0.86 7.27
N ILE A 184 10.93 -1.23 6.32
CA ILE A 184 11.40 -2.60 6.15
C ILE A 184 12.45 -2.90 7.22
N VAL A 185 12.10 -3.74 8.18
CA VAL A 185 12.95 -4.06 9.34
C VAL A 185 13.73 -5.35 9.18
N GLY A 186 13.40 -6.14 8.16
CA GLY A 186 13.98 -7.45 8.01
C GLY A 186 13.29 -8.31 6.96
N MET A 187 13.71 -9.57 6.91
CA MET A 187 13.21 -10.55 5.97
C MET A 187 13.00 -11.90 6.65
N ALA A 188 11.88 -12.54 6.35
CA ALA A 188 11.61 -13.90 6.79
C ALA A 188 12.59 -14.87 6.13
N SER A 189 13.23 -15.72 6.91
CA SER A 189 14.28 -16.62 6.42
C SER A 189 13.83 -18.08 6.43
N ARG A 190 13.06 -18.51 7.42
CA ARG A 190 12.66 -19.90 7.60
C ARG A 190 11.26 -20.03 8.18
N GLY A 191 10.53 -21.04 7.70
CA GLY A 191 9.23 -21.44 8.24
C GLY A 191 8.09 -20.49 7.88
N ASP A 192 6.90 -20.83 8.40
CA ASP A 192 5.67 -20.09 8.12
C ASP A 192 5.35 -19.03 9.18
N ASN A 193 6.17 -18.95 10.24
CA ASN A 193 6.01 -18.02 11.35
C ASN A 193 7.34 -17.31 11.65
N VAL A 194 7.24 -16.06 12.07
CA VAL A 194 8.38 -15.21 12.45
C VAL A 194 8.01 -14.45 13.71
N THR A 195 8.93 -14.28 14.66
CA THR A 195 8.66 -13.53 15.89
C THR A 195 9.51 -12.28 15.95
N LEU A 196 8.85 -11.11 16.01
CA LEU A 196 9.52 -9.85 16.29
C LEU A 196 9.77 -9.73 17.78
N VAL A 197 10.98 -9.32 18.15
CA VAL A 197 11.37 -9.13 19.54
C VAL A 197 11.77 -7.68 19.75
N ALA A 198 11.06 -6.96 20.61
CA ALA A 198 11.43 -5.63 21.04
C ALA A 198 11.86 -5.61 22.51
N ARG A 199 12.88 -4.82 22.81
CA ARG A 199 13.33 -4.50 24.17
C ARG A 199 13.17 -3.02 24.40
N GLU A 200 12.42 -2.63 25.42
CA GLU A 200 12.22 -1.20 25.75
C GLU A 200 11.81 -0.38 24.51
N GLY A 201 10.83 -0.90 23.77
CA GLY A 201 10.29 -0.31 22.53
C GLY A 201 11.27 -0.21 21.36
N GLN A 202 12.41 -0.89 21.39
CA GLN A 202 13.31 -1.00 20.23
C GLN A 202 13.28 -2.41 19.69
N LEU A 203 13.10 -2.58 18.38
CA LEU A 203 13.20 -3.89 17.74
C LEU A 203 14.67 -4.36 17.83
N VAL A 204 14.90 -5.51 18.47
CA VAL A 204 16.24 -6.06 18.71
C VAL A 204 16.50 -7.37 17.99
N ASP A 205 15.47 -8.12 17.60
CA ASP A 205 15.61 -9.40 16.92
C ASP A 205 14.37 -9.76 16.08
N ILE A 206 14.58 -10.64 15.09
CA ILE A 206 13.55 -11.28 14.28
C ILE A 206 13.84 -12.78 14.26
N GLN A 207 13.18 -13.53 15.15
CA GLN A 207 13.35 -14.97 15.23
C GLN A 207 12.67 -15.65 14.03
N GLY A 208 13.41 -16.47 13.29
CA GLY A 208 12.95 -17.05 12.01
C GLY A 208 13.21 -16.14 10.81
N GLY A 209 13.85 -15.00 11.01
CA GLY A 209 14.22 -14.05 9.97
C GLY A 209 15.60 -13.43 10.15
N THR A 210 15.87 -12.40 9.35
CA THR A 210 17.06 -11.55 9.43
C THR A 210 16.63 -10.13 9.68
N LEU A 211 17.23 -9.48 10.68
CA LEU A 211 17.03 -8.07 11.00
C LEU A 211 17.90 -7.18 10.10
N ILE A 212 17.34 -6.10 9.56
CA ILE A 212 18.05 -5.08 8.78
C ILE A 212 18.33 -3.90 9.71
N GLN A 213 19.56 -3.83 10.24
CA GLN A 213 19.89 -2.90 11.32
C GLN A 213 19.84 -1.43 10.94
N HIS A 214 20.29 -1.06 9.73
CA HIS A 214 20.38 0.34 9.32
C HIS A 214 19.00 0.99 9.18
N ASN A 215 17.95 0.22 8.82
CA ASN A 215 16.58 0.74 8.73
C ASN A 215 15.93 1.00 10.09
N LEU A 216 16.44 0.41 11.18
CA LEU A 216 15.84 0.58 12.51
C LEU A 216 15.95 2.00 13.04
N VAL A 217 16.90 2.80 12.53
CA VAL A 217 17.03 4.22 12.90
C VAL A 217 15.85 5.06 12.42
N LYS A 218 15.09 4.57 11.42
CA LYS A 218 13.89 5.21 10.88
C LYS A 218 12.65 4.97 11.75
N LEU A 219 12.71 4.01 12.68
CA LEU A 219 11.59 3.65 13.53
C LEU A 219 11.54 4.49 14.81
N PRO A 220 10.34 4.96 15.20
CA PRO A 220 10.13 5.51 16.54
C PRO A 220 10.20 4.40 17.60
N HIS A 221 10.00 4.79 18.86
CA HIS A 221 9.79 3.82 19.93
C HIS A 221 8.51 3.02 19.67
N LEU A 222 8.64 1.70 19.63
CA LEU A 222 7.60 0.77 19.22
C LEU A 222 6.75 0.30 20.38
N ASP A 223 5.44 0.32 20.17
CA ASP A 223 4.53 -0.58 20.87
C ASP A 223 4.17 -1.74 19.94
N LEU A 224 5.02 -2.78 19.96
CA LEU A 224 4.86 -3.94 19.09
C LEU A 224 3.46 -4.54 19.15
N GLU A 225 2.66 -4.38 20.20
CA GLU A 225 1.29 -4.89 20.23
C GLU A 225 0.36 -4.17 19.24
N ASN A 226 0.56 -2.87 19.07
CA ASN A 226 -0.31 -1.98 18.32
C ASN A 226 0.24 -1.58 16.95
N GLU A 227 1.52 -1.85 16.66
CA GLU A 227 2.10 -1.46 15.37
C GLU A 227 1.46 -2.15 14.16
N LEU A 228 1.47 -1.48 13.01
CA LEU A 228 1.03 -2.05 11.76
C LEU A 228 2.16 -2.87 11.15
N ILE A 229 2.03 -4.20 11.23
CA ILE A 229 3.01 -5.12 10.66
C ILE A 229 2.46 -5.79 9.41
N LYS A 230 3.23 -5.74 8.32
CA LYS A 230 2.93 -6.42 7.06
C LYS A 230 4.09 -7.33 6.67
N THR A 231 3.77 -8.40 5.96
CA THR A 231 4.76 -9.26 5.30
C THR A 231 4.43 -9.36 3.83
N ALA A 232 5.42 -9.14 2.98
CA ALA A 232 5.22 -9.14 1.54
C ALA A 232 6.53 -9.47 0.80
N SER A 233 6.45 -10.30 -0.24
CA SER A 233 7.55 -10.44 -1.20
C SER A 233 7.59 -9.26 -2.17
N VAL A 234 6.39 -8.85 -2.61
CA VAL A 234 6.09 -7.67 -3.44
C VAL A 234 4.74 -7.08 -3.01
N ILE A 235 4.50 -5.81 -3.30
CA ILE A 235 3.29 -5.09 -2.87
C ILE A 235 2.01 -5.48 -3.64
N ARG A 236 2.16 -6.16 -4.78
CA ARG A 236 1.09 -6.70 -5.63
C ARG A 236 1.61 -7.97 -6.31
N ARG A 237 1.06 -9.14 -5.95
CA ARG A 237 1.55 -10.46 -6.42
C ARG A 237 1.00 -10.84 -7.80
N THR A 238 -0.10 -10.21 -8.20
CA THR A 238 -0.79 -10.41 -9.47
C THR A 238 -0.39 -9.36 -10.49
N LYS A 239 -0.60 -9.66 -11.78
CA LYS A 239 -0.44 -8.67 -12.84
C LYS A 239 -1.82 -8.19 -13.29
N PRO A 240 -2.05 -6.87 -13.37
CA PRO A 240 -3.28 -6.36 -13.94
C PRO A 240 -3.49 -6.90 -15.35
N LYS A 241 -4.73 -7.25 -15.69
CA LYS A 241 -5.11 -7.59 -17.08
C LYS A 241 -5.06 -6.38 -18.01
N VAL A 242 -5.31 -5.19 -17.46
CA VAL A 242 -5.29 -3.89 -18.14
C VAL A 242 -4.64 -2.88 -17.20
N ILE A 243 -3.80 -2.00 -17.73
CA ILE A 243 -3.33 -0.82 -16.98
C ILE A 243 -4.34 0.29 -17.28
N GLY A 244 -5.02 0.74 -16.24
CA GLY A 244 -6.09 1.73 -16.34
C GLY A 244 -5.56 3.15 -16.23
N ASP A 245 -6.38 4.09 -16.69
CA ASP A 245 -6.08 5.52 -16.61
C ASP A 245 -6.71 6.11 -15.36
N GLY A 246 -5.88 6.70 -14.51
CA GLY A 246 -6.31 7.46 -13.34
C GLY A 246 -6.82 8.85 -13.73
N SER A 247 -7.93 9.26 -13.16
CA SER A 247 -8.44 10.63 -13.32
C SER A 247 -7.83 11.56 -12.29
N ARG A 248 -7.25 12.68 -12.73
CA ARG A 248 -6.86 13.79 -11.85
C ARG A 248 -8.06 14.68 -11.56
N LYS A 249 -8.22 15.10 -10.30
CA LYS A 249 -9.33 15.96 -9.86
C LYS A 249 -8.94 17.43 -9.69
N GLY A 250 -7.64 17.72 -9.61
CA GLY A 250 -7.12 19.07 -9.41
C GLY A 250 -7.49 20.01 -10.56
N THR A 251 -8.17 21.11 -10.25
CA THR A 251 -8.48 22.20 -11.20
C THR A 251 -7.81 23.52 -10.83
N GLY A 252 -6.99 23.51 -9.78
CA GLY A 252 -6.30 24.68 -9.25
C GLY A 252 -4.85 24.81 -9.70
N LYS A 253 -4.03 25.36 -8.79
CA LYS A 253 -2.61 25.64 -9.02
C LYS A 253 -1.83 24.37 -9.32
N LYS A 254 -0.82 24.48 -10.19
CA LYS A 254 0.13 23.39 -10.43
C LYS A 254 1.14 23.35 -9.31
N VAL A 255 1.40 22.17 -8.78
CA VAL A 255 2.36 22.00 -7.68
C VAL A 255 3.37 20.90 -7.99
N ALA A 256 4.60 21.08 -7.50
CA ALA A 256 5.51 19.99 -7.27
C ALA A 256 5.29 19.48 -5.84
N CYS A 257 5.16 18.17 -5.66
CA CYS A 257 5.01 17.54 -4.35
C CYS A 257 6.24 16.71 -4.00
N PHE A 258 6.70 16.84 -2.77
CA PHE A 258 7.83 16.10 -2.22
C PHE A 258 7.32 14.91 -1.40
N PHE A 259 7.85 13.71 -1.66
CA PHE A 259 7.43 12.45 -1.05
C PHE A 259 8.61 11.69 -0.44
N TYR A 260 8.63 11.57 0.88
CA TYR A 260 9.46 10.59 1.59
C TYR A 260 8.82 9.20 1.63
N THR A 261 7.49 9.16 1.63
CA THR A 261 6.71 7.94 1.69
C THR A 261 5.51 8.03 0.73
N VAL A 262 4.83 6.91 0.49
CA VAL A 262 3.75 6.81 -0.51
C VAL A 262 2.35 7.02 0.06
N GLU A 263 2.19 7.02 1.38
CA GLU A 263 0.92 7.25 2.06
C GLU A 263 0.22 8.55 1.62
N PRO A 264 0.88 9.71 1.54
CA PRO A 264 0.22 10.94 1.13
C PRO A 264 -0.05 11.04 -0.38
N LEU A 265 0.41 10.08 -1.21
CA LEU A 265 0.37 10.18 -2.67
C LEU A 265 -1.06 10.31 -3.23
N PHE A 266 -1.95 9.38 -2.89
CA PHE A 266 -3.35 9.43 -3.35
C PHE A 266 -4.09 10.68 -2.83
N PRO A 267 -4.03 11.02 -1.53
CA PRO A 267 -4.60 12.27 -1.02
C PRO A 267 -4.17 13.51 -1.81
N LYS A 268 -2.89 13.61 -2.20
CA LYS A 268 -2.38 14.73 -3.01
C LYS A 268 -2.89 14.68 -4.46
N ILE A 269 -2.97 13.50 -5.08
CA ILE A 269 -3.46 13.35 -6.48
C ILE A 269 -4.95 13.71 -6.57
N GLU A 270 -5.71 13.40 -5.53
CA GLU A 270 -7.16 13.62 -5.47
C GLU A 270 -7.56 15.00 -4.94
N ALA A 271 -6.60 15.81 -4.48
CA ALA A 271 -6.82 17.17 -4.02
C ALA A 271 -7.49 18.01 -5.12
N GLN A 272 -8.44 18.85 -4.73
CA GLN A 272 -9.22 19.66 -5.69
C GLN A 272 -8.59 21.04 -5.92
N ASP A 273 -7.92 21.57 -4.89
CA ASP A 273 -7.32 22.90 -4.82
C ASP A 273 -5.95 23.00 -5.50
N ALA A 274 -5.30 21.86 -5.74
CA ALA A 274 -4.02 21.77 -6.46
C ALA A 274 -4.02 20.57 -7.44
N ASP A 275 -3.27 20.69 -8.53
CA ASP A 275 -2.97 19.59 -9.45
C ASP A 275 -1.47 19.30 -9.41
N ILE A 276 -1.11 18.07 -9.02
CA ILE A 276 0.29 17.65 -9.00
C ILE A 276 0.79 17.57 -10.44
N ALA A 277 1.77 18.43 -10.74
CA ALA A 277 2.45 18.47 -12.01
C ALA A 277 3.77 17.69 -12.00
N VAL A 278 4.43 17.62 -10.84
CA VAL A 278 5.72 16.93 -10.65
C VAL A 278 5.74 16.28 -9.27
N ALA A 279 6.18 15.04 -9.18
CA ALA A 279 6.50 14.39 -7.91
C ALA A 279 8.02 14.32 -7.72
N VAL A 280 8.53 14.71 -6.55
CA VAL A 280 9.93 14.48 -6.14
C VAL A 280 9.91 13.39 -5.08
N THR A 281 10.53 12.25 -5.35
CA THR A 281 10.49 11.09 -4.45
C THR A 281 11.88 10.80 -3.89
N ILE A 282 11.98 10.49 -2.60
CA ILE A 282 13.22 10.09 -1.94
C ILE A 282 13.11 8.62 -1.52
N GLY A 283 14.16 7.84 -1.78
CA GLY A 283 14.22 6.42 -1.45
C GLY A 283 13.92 5.55 -2.66
N ASP A 284 14.64 4.42 -2.75
CA ASP A 284 14.46 3.44 -3.81
C ASP A 284 13.03 2.91 -3.84
N ASP A 285 12.48 2.41 -2.73
CA ASP A 285 11.13 1.82 -2.69
C ASP A 285 10.02 2.85 -2.90
N THR A 286 10.12 4.02 -2.26
CA THR A 286 9.17 5.12 -2.47
C THR A 286 9.13 5.52 -3.94
N THR A 287 10.30 5.66 -4.58
CA THR A 287 10.42 5.96 -6.01
C THR A 287 9.78 4.88 -6.88
N CYS A 288 10.00 3.60 -6.57
CA CYS A 288 9.43 2.48 -7.31
C CYS A 288 7.89 2.46 -7.25
N ILE A 289 7.34 2.55 -6.04
CA ILE A 289 5.90 2.44 -5.79
C ILE A 289 5.19 3.70 -6.31
N ALA A 290 5.74 4.88 -6.06
CA ALA A 290 5.20 6.12 -6.59
C ALA A 290 5.23 6.14 -8.11
N GLY A 291 6.33 5.71 -8.75
CA GLY A 291 6.42 5.62 -10.21
C GLY A 291 5.34 4.71 -10.81
N ASP A 292 5.16 3.51 -10.25
CA ASP A 292 4.11 2.60 -10.69
C ASP A 292 2.73 3.26 -10.57
N ILE A 293 2.42 3.97 -9.49
CA ILE A 293 1.13 4.66 -9.34
C ILE A 293 1.00 5.84 -10.30
N LEU A 294 1.98 6.74 -10.34
CA LEU A 294 1.93 8.04 -11.03
C LEU A 294 1.83 7.90 -12.54
N LYS A 295 2.35 6.82 -13.15
CA LYS A 295 2.25 6.61 -14.61
C LYS A 295 0.79 6.54 -15.08
N ARG A 296 -0.13 6.06 -14.23
CA ARG A 296 -1.57 5.98 -14.53
C ARG A 296 -2.23 7.35 -14.57
N PHE A 297 -1.63 8.34 -13.94
CA PHE A 297 -2.13 9.72 -13.89
C PHE A 297 -1.39 10.66 -14.86
N GLY A 298 -0.38 10.15 -15.57
CA GLY A 298 0.49 10.96 -16.43
C GLY A 298 1.29 12.01 -15.65
N ILE A 299 1.55 11.79 -14.36
CA ILE A 299 2.31 12.71 -13.51
C ILE A 299 3.78 12.30 -13.57
N ARG A 300 4.63 13.20 -14.08
CA ARG A 300 6.08 13.00 -14.12
C ARG A 300 6.71 13.08 -12.74
N MET A 301 7.89 12.47 -12.59
CA MET A 301 8.62 12.46 -11.33
C MET A 301 10.12 12.70 -11.47
N ILE A 302 10.74 13.12 -10.38
CA ILE A 302 12.19 13.14 -10.16
C ILE A 302 12.46 12.24 -8.94
N GLY A 303 12.97 11.03 -9.17
CA GLY A 303 13.32 10.09 -8.11
C GLY A 303 14.76 10.24 -7.66
N ILE A 304 14.99 10.25 -6.35
CA ILE A 304 16.32 10.27 -5.72
C ILE A 304 16.52 8.93 -5.02
N THR A 305 17.55 8.20 -5.44
CA THR A 305 17.79 6.80 -5.07
C THR A 305 19.28 6.59 -4.79
N ASP A 306 19.68 5.59 -4.00
CA ASP A 306 21.08 5.42 -3.56
C ASP A 306 21.70 4.05 -3.86
N GLY A 307 20.89 3.01 -4.03
CA GLY A 307 21.42 1.66 -4.22
C GLY A 307 20.55 0.54 -3.67
N ASP A 308 19.63 0.86 -2.77
CA ASP A 308 19.27 -0.07 -1.70
C ASP A 308 17.86 -0.67 -1.80
N ALA A 309 17.25 -0.63 -3.00
CA ALA A 309 15.89 -1.13 -3.21
C ALA A 309 15.64 -2.51 -2.57
N ASP A 310 14.61 -2.61 -1.72
CA ASP A 310 14.22 -3.87 -1.06
C ASP A 310 13.40 -4.80 -1.96
N GLY A 311 13.22 -4.42 -3.23
CA GLY A 311 12.52 -5.21 -4.25
C GLY A 311 11.05 -5.41 -3.91
N LEU A 312 10.37 -4.34 -3.48
CA LEU A 312 8.94 -4.33 -3.20
C LEU A 312 8.06 -4.35 -4.47
N ILE A 313 8.62 -4.06 -5.64
CA ILE A 313 7.96 -4.13 -6.94
C ILE A 313 8.52 -5.32 -7.74
N ASP A 314 7.64 -6.13 -8.34
CA ASP A 314 8.07 -7.19 -9.26
C ASP A 314 8.84 -6.60 -10.45
N GLY A 315 10.10 -7.01 -10.62
CA GLY A 315 10.99 -6.51 -11.67
C GLY A 315 12.04 -5.50 -11.22
N ILE A 316 12.01 -5.07 -9.95
CA ILE A 316 13.09 -4.31 -9.30
C ILE A 316 13.70 -5.22 -8.24
N LYS A 317 14.95 -5.60 -8.41
CA LYS A 317 15.62 -6.58 -7.54
C LYS A 317 16.80 -5.99 -6.79
N SER A 318 17.60 -5.19 -7.48
CA SER A 318 18.82 -4.62 -6.90
C SER A 318 18.82 -3.10 -6.92
N GLY A 319 17.73 -2.47 -7.34
CA GLY A 319 17.70 -1.02 -7.56
C GLY A 319 18.62 -0.60 -8.71
N ALA A 320 18.94 -1.50 -9.64
CA ALA A 320 19.74 -1.12 -10.79
C ALA A 320 18.97 -0.10 -11.62
N LEU A 321 19.67 0.93 -12.09
CA LEU A 321 19.02 2.12 -12.66
C LEU A 321 18.10 1.78 -13.84
N ASP A 322 18.49 0.81 -14.67
CA ASP A 322 17.72 0.32 -15.81
C ASP A 322 16.44 -0.43 -15.43
N GLU A 323 16.36 -1.00 -14.22
CA GLU A 323 15.14 -1.66 -13.71
C GLU A 323 13.97 -0.67 -13.59
N TYR A 324 14.27 0.60 -13.28
CA TYR A 324 13.25 1.64 -13.11
C TYR A 324 12.56 2.06 -14.41
N ALA A 325 13.19 1.83 -15.57
CA ALA A 325 12.66 2.27 -16.86
C ALA A 325 11.24 1.74 -17.15
N LYS A 326 10.86 0.61 -16.55
CA LYS A 326 9.53 -0.01 -16.72
C LYS A 326 8.43 0.64 -15.90
N PHE A 327 8.78 1.41 -14.87
CA PHE A 327 7.84 1.95 -13.88
C PHE A 327 7.74 3.47 -13.94
N MET A 328 8.72 4.13 -14.53
CA MET A 328 8.74 5.58 -14.65
C MET A 328 7.58 6.10 -15.52
N PRO A 329 6.84 7.11 -15.04
CA PRO A 329 5.98 7.91 -15.91
C PRO A 329 6.80 8.55 -17.05
N ALA A 330 6.17 8.85 -18.19
CA ALA A 330 6.84 9.55 -19.28
C ALA A 330 7.34 10.94 -18.84
N GLY A 331 8.50 11.38 -19.34
CA GLY A 331 9.08 12.68 -18.98
C GLY A 331 9.64 12.75 -17.56
N SER A 332 9.98 11.61 -16.96
CA SER A 332 10.51 11.51 -15.59
C SER A 332 12.03 11.36 -15.59
N MET A 333 12.64 11.59 -14.43
CA MET A 333 14.06 11.42 -14.19
C MET A 333 14.27 10.62 -12.90
N ILE A 334 15.31 9.78 -12.86
CA ILE A 334 15.82 9.17 -11.65
C ILE A 334 17.30 9.50 -11.53
N ILE A 335 17.68 9.97 -10.35
CA ILE A 335 19.04 10.32 -9.99
C ILE A 335 19.51 9.26 -8.99
N ARG A 336 20.55 8.53 -9.39
CA ARG A 336 21.24 7.58 -8.52
C ARG A 336 22.40 8.27 -7.84
N LEU A 337 22.41 8.21 -6.52
CA LEU A 337 23.45 8.71 -5.65
C LEU A 337 24.35 7.58 -5.19
N LYS A 338 25.45 7.93 -4.51
CA LYS A 338 26.25 6.98 -3.73
C LYS A 338 25.38 6.37 -2.62
N PRO A 339 25.72 5.17 -2.14
CA PRO A 339 24.99 4.52 -1.05
C PRO A 339 24.83 5.39 0.19
N GLU A 340 23.67 5.31 0.83
CA GLU A 340 23.23 6.02 2.05
C GLU A 340 23.16 7.56 1.90
N ARG A 341 22.97 8.06 0.67
CA ARG A 341 22.97 9.52 0.40
C ARG A 341 21.63 10.10 0.02
N ASP A 342 20.65 9.29 -0.36
CA ASP A 342 19.30 9.73 -0.73
C ASP A 342 18.60 10.47 0.41
N ASP A 343 18.61 9.95 1.64
CA ASP A 343 18.01 10.61 2.80
C ASP A 343 18.69 11.97 3.08
N ILE A 344 20.03 12.01 3.03
CA ILE A 344 20.83 13.23 3.29
C ILE A 344 20.60 14.29 2.22
N VAL A 345 20.58 13.89 0.94
CA VAL A 345 20.32 14.80 -0.18
C VAL A 345 18.85 15.21 -0.21
N GLY A 346 17.94 14.30 0.12
CA GLY A 346 16.51 14.56 0.27
C GLY A 346 16.24 15.67 1.28
N GLU A 347 16.89 15.64 2.44
CA GLU A 347 16.72 16.68 3.47
C GLU A 347 17.20 18.04 2.97
N LYS A 348 18.29 18.09 2.21
CA LYS A 348 18.76 19.33 1.58
C LYS A 348 17.80 19.83 0.52
N ILE A 349 17.25 18.95 -0.33
CA ILE A 349 16.24 19.31 -1.32
C ILE A 349 15.01 19.88 -0.61
N LYS A 350 14.54 19.23 0.46
CA LYS A 350 13.41 19.72 1.26
C LYS A 350 13.69 21.10 1.83
N ALA A 351 14.87 21.31 2.44
CA ALA A 351 15.24 22.59 3.04
C ALA A 351 15.45 23.71 2.02
N GLU A 352 16.20 23.46 0.94
CA GLU A 352 16.65 24.50 -0.02
C GLU A 352 15.66 24.74 -1.17
N ILE A 353 14.90 23.72 -1.59
CA ILE A 353 13.96 23.83 -2.72
C ILE A 353 12.53 23.97 -2.24
N PHE A 354 12.11 23.12 -1.30
CA PHE A 354 10.74 23.14 -0.76
C PHE A 354 10.59 24.02 0.49
N MET A 355 11.64 24.72 0.92
CA MET A 355 11.64 25.61 2.09
C MET A 355 11.14 24.93 3.37
N GLY A 356 11.45 23.64 3.54
CA GLY A 356 11.01 22.80 4.64
C GLY A 356 9.59 22.21 4.48
N GLY A 357 8.84 22.63 3.46
CA GLY A 357 7.51 22.12 3.13
C GLY A 357 7.53 20.83 2.31
N GLU A 358 6.35 20.42 1.87
CA GLU A 358 6.14 19.24 1.00
C GLU A 358 5.52 19.59 -0.36
N GLU A 359 5.26 20.89 -0.58
CA GLU A 359 4.68 21.40 -1.80
C GLU A 359 5.40 22.68 -2.23
N LEU A 360 5.60 22.81 -3.53
CA LEU A 360 6.10 24.00 -4.19
C LEU A 360 5.12 24.39 -5.30
N GLU A 361 4.63 25.62 -5.27
CA GLU A 361 3.75 26.15 -6.31
C GLU A 361 4.54 26.44 -7.58
N LEU A 362 4.00 26.00 -8.73
CA LEU A 362 4.62 26.13 -10.05
C LEU A 362 3.86 27.16 -10.87
N ASP A 363 4.25 28.43 -10.72
CA ASP A 363 3.59 29.55 -11.40
C ASP A 363 4.01 29.69 -12.87
N GLY A 364 3.08 29.51 -13.80
CA GLY A 364 3.34 29.70 -15.23
C GLY A 364 3.65 28.39 -15.96
N ASP A 365 4.76 28.36 -16.72
CA ASP A 365 5.07 27.21 -17.56
C ASP A 365 5.69 26.05 -16.76
N VAL A 366 4.95 24.93 -16.71
CA VAL A 366 5.34 23.74 -15.95
C VAL A 366 6.62 23.10 -16.50
N GLU A 367 6.85 23.15 -17.82
CA GLU A 367 8.09 22.61 -18.40
C GLU A 367 9.31 23.37 -17.91
N THR A 368 9.26 24.70 -17.94
CA THR A 368 10.33 25.56 -17.42
C THR A 368 10.63 25.28 -15.95
N HIS A 369 9.58 25.15 -15.12
CA HIS A 369 9.72 24.79 -13.70
C HIS A 369 10.31 23.41 -13.49
N PHE A 370 9.92 22.44 -14.32
CA PHE A 370 10.47 21.09 -14.25
C PHE A 370 11.97 21.07 -14.59
N GLU A 371 12.39 21.82 -15.62
CA GLU A 371 13.82 21.98 -15.94
C GLU A 371 14.60 22.69 -14.80
N ASP A 372 14.04 23.75 -14.21
CA ASP A 372 14.64 24.43 -13.05
C ASP A 372 14.82 23.48 -11.85
N LEU A 373 13.76 22.73 -11.52
CA LEU A 373 13.79 21.72 -10.46
C LEU A 373 14.89 20.69 -10.70
N LYS A 374 14.98 20.14 -11.92
CA LYS A 374 16.06 19.20 -12.28
C LYS A 374 17.44 19.81 -12.06
N LEU A 375 17.68 21.03 -12.55
CA LEU A 375 18.98 21.69 -12.42
C LEU A 375 19.36 21.95 -10.96
N ARG A 376 18.41 22.43 -10.15
CA ARG A 376 18.64 22.71 -8.72
C ARG A 376 18.90 21.43 -7.93
N ILE A 377 18.12 20.37 -8.18
CA ILE A 377 18.33 19.07 -7.56
C ILE A 377 19.69 18.49 -7.95
N LEU A 378 20.04 18.52 -9.24
CA LEU A 378 21.35 18.06 -9.72
C LEU A 378 22.51 18.87 -9.10
N ALA A 379 22.33 20.17 -8.87
CA ALA A 379 23.32 21.01 -8.20
C ALA A 379 23.53 20.62 -6.73
N ILE A 380 22.44 20.38 -5.98
CA ILE A 380 22.50 19.90 -4.59
C ILE A 380 23.16 18.52 -4.50
N ALA A 381 22.81 17.63 -5.43
CA ALA A 381 23.28 16.25 -5.44
C ALA A 381 24.66 16.05 -6.08
N LYS A 382 25.25 17.08 -6.72
CA LYS A 382 26.39 16.98 -7.66
C LYS A 382 27.55 16.09 -7.19
N ALA A 383 27.92 16.17 -5.92
CA ALA A 383 29.05 15.42 -5.37
C ALA A 383 28.74 13.92 -5.12
N ASP A 384 27.46 13.56 -5.12
CA ASP A 384 26.94 12.26 -4.75
C ASP A 384 26.38 11.48 -5.95
N ILE A 385 26.12 12.11 -7.10
CA ILE A 385 25.57 11.43 -8.29
C ILE A 385 26.53 10.39 -8.85
N ILE A 386 26.01 9.18 -9.10
CA ILE A 386 26.71 8.10 -9.81
C ILE A 386 25.97 7.65 -11.09
N GLY A 387 24.74 8.09 -11.31
CA GLY A 387 23.99 7.81 -12.53
C GLY A 387 22.70 8.60 -12.65
N VAL A 388 22.22 8.77 -13.88
CA VAL A 388 20.94 9.42 -14.16
C VAL A 388 20.21 8.62 -15.24
N LEU A 389 18.94 8.35 -15.02
CA LEU A 389 18.03 7.77 -16.01
C LEU A 389 16.93 8.79 -16.30
N SER A 390 16.54 8.91 -17.57
CA SER A 390 15.43 9.78 -17.98
C SER A 390 14.52 9.01 -18.93
N SER A 391 13.21 9.19 -18.77
CA SER A 391 12.22 8.67 -19.72
C SER A 391 11.83 9.79 -20.69
N SER A 392 11.87 9.49 -21.99
CA SER A 392 11.40 10.42 -23.02
C SER A 392 9.88 10.57 -22.97
N VAL A 393 9.38 11.76 -23.28
CA VAL A 393 7.96 11.95 -23.60
C VAL A 393 7.71 11.25 -24.94
N SER A 394 6.79 10.28 -24.98
CA SER A 394 6.47 9.54 -26.21
C SER A 394 6.06 10.53 -27.31
N GLY A 395 6.87 10.56 -28.36
CA GLY A 395 6.85 11.58 -29.42
C GLY A 395 8.19 11.74 -30.14
N LYS A 396 9.29 11.25 -29.55
CA LYS A 396 10.54 10.96 -30.25
C LYS A 396 11.05 9.59 -29.80
N ASP A 397 10.96 8.61 -30.70
CA ASP A 397 11.75 7.39 -30.60
C ASP A 397 13.24 7.79 -30.60
N ASP A 398 13.88 7.72 -29.44
CA ASP A 398 15.33 7.57 -29.35
C ASP A 398 15.64 6.59 -28.23
N LEU A 399 15.64 5.31 -28.59
CA LEU A 399 16.32 4.24 -27.86
C LEU A 399 17.83 4.50 -27.93
N THR A 400 18.37 5.42 -27.13
CA THR A 400 19.79 5.44 -26.71
C THR A 400 20.05 6.61 -25.76
N GLY A 401 20.57 6.34 -24.56
CA GLY A 401 21.10 7.43 -23.72
C GLY A 401 21.45 7.10 -22.28
N LEU A 402 22.18 6.01 -22.01
CA LEU A 402 22.94 5.91 -20.75
C LEU A 402 24.09 6.92 -20.81
N GLN A 403 23.88 8.15 -20.31
CA GLN A 403 24.96 9.10 -20.10
C GLN A 403 25.65 8.76 -18.76
N ARG A 404 26.81 8.12 -18.85
CA ARG A 404 27.78 8.10 -17.74
C ARG A 404 28.41 9.50 -17.67
N LEU A 405 28.23 10.18 -16.53
CA LEU A 405 28.95 11.40 -16.18
C LEU A 405 30.41 11.10 -15.84
#